data_AF-A0A7C7V360-F1
#
_entry.id   AF-A0A7C7V360-F1
#
_cell.length_a   1.000
_cell.length_b   1.000
_cell.length_c   1.000
_cell.angle_alpha   90.00
_cell.angle_beta   90.00
_cell.angle_gamma   90.00
#
_symmetry.space_group_name_H-M   'P 1'
#
loop_
_entity.id
_entity.type
_entity.pdbx_description
1 polymer ?
#
loop_
_entity_poly.entity_id
_entity_poly.type
_entity_poly.pdbx_seq_one_letter_code
_entity_poly.pdbx_strand_id
1 'polypeptide(L)'
;MAPVLRFLARVVVQFPMPVLAIAVAAAVFSLVYTVSQLGFRTSRLDLINPESSFNQLWIEYIKEFGDSDDVLVVVEGEGRETVVPVLGEISEQIAREDRYFRAVLHEVDLSRIRQKGLHYLETKDLA
;
A
#
# COMPACT_ATOMS: atom_id res chain seq x y z
N MET A 1 43.64 20.91 8.73
CA MET A 1 43.31 19.46 8.72
C MET A 1 44.31 18.62 9.50
N ALA A 2 45.53 18.36 9.00
CA ALA A 2 46.50 17.43 9.60
C ALA A 2 46.70 17.45 11.15
N PRO A 3 46.80 18.61 11.85
CA PRO A 3 46.96 18.59 13.31
C PRO A 3 45.75 18.05 14.07
N VAL A 4 44.52 18.26 13.55
CA VAL A 4 43.28 17.80 14.19
C VAL A 4 43.20 16.27 14.17
N LEU A 5 43.52 15.65 13.03
CA LEU A 5 43.59 14.20 12.89
C LEU A 5 44.65 13.58 13.83
N ARG A 6 45.82 14.21 13.95
CA ARG A 6 46.88 13.78 14.89
C ARG A 6 46.47 13.94 16.36
N PHE A 7 45.70 14.97 16.70
CA PHE A 7 45.14 15.17 18.04
C PHE A 7 44.11 14.07 18.38
N LEU A 8 43.13 13.85 17.50
CA LEU A 8 42.11 12.80 17.67
C LEU A 8 42.74 11.41 17.80
N ALA A 9 43.69 11.07 16.93
CA ALA A 9 44.40 9.79 17.00
C ALA A 9 45.15 9.61 18.33
N ARG A 10 45.77 10.67 18.86
CA ARG A 10 46.42 10.63 20.20
C ARG A 10 45.40 10.39 21.32
N VAL A 11 44.25 11.07 21.28
CA VAL A 11 43.18 10.87 22.28
C VAL A 11 42.67 9.42 22.25
N VAL A 12 42.45 8.85 21.06
CA VAL A 12 42.02 7.45 20.90
C VAL A 12 43.05 6.46 21.47
N VAL A 13 44.33 6.66 21.19
CA VAL A 13 45.42 5.78 21.69
C VAL A 13 45.67 5.96 23.19
N GLN A 14 45.48 7.16 23.74
CA GLN A 14 45.69 7.45 25.16
C GLN A 14 44.52 6.99 26.04
N PHE A 15 43.30 6.93 25.50
CA PHE A 15 42.08 6.57 26.23
C PHE A 15 41.28 5.45 25.54
N PRO A 16 41.86 4.26 25.29
CA PRO A 16 41.25 3.23 24.46
C PRO A 16 39.99 2.62 25.09
N MET A 17 39.98 2.38 26.40
CA MET A 17 38.84 1.78 27.11
C MET A 17 37.56 2.63 27.09
N PRO A 18 37.57 3.94 27.46
CA PRO A 18 36.36 4.76 27.35
C PRO A 18 35.96 5.02 25.90
N VAL A 19 36.90 5.11 24.95
CA VAL A 19 36.56 5.21 23.51
C VAL A 19 35.85 3.95 23.02
N LEU A 20 36.32 2.76 23.41
CA LEU A 20 35.65 1.49 23.12
C LEU A 20 34.27 1.42 23.79
N ALA A 21 34.14 1.85 25.05
CA ALA A 21 32.86 1.88 25.75
C ALA A 21 31.84 2.82 25.07
N ILE A 22 32.27 4.02 24.64
CA ILE A 22 31.45 4.96 23.86
C ILE A 22 31.06 4.36 22.51
N ALA A 23 31.99 3.70 21.80
CA ALA A 23 31.71 3.06 20.52
C ALA A 23 30.71 1.91 20.66
N VAL A 24 30.84 1.06 21.68
CA VAL A 24 29.89 0.00 22.00
C VAL A 24 28.53 0.56 22.40
N ALA A 25 28.48 1.61 23.24
CA ALA A 25 27.22 2.26 23.61
C ALA A 25 26.52 2.88 22.38
N ALA A 26 27.26 3.53 21.48
CA ALA A 26 26.73 4.08 20.23
C ALA A 26 26.26 2.99 19.25
N ALA A 27 26.94 1.85 19.19
CA ALA A 27 26.52 0.69 18.39
C ALA A 27 25.23 0.05 18.94
N VAL A 28 25.14 -0.15 20.26
CA VAL A 28 23.93 -0.66 20.93
C VAL A 28 22.77 0.32 20.76
N PHE A 29 22.99 1.62 20.94
CA PHE A 29 21.99 2.65 20.69
C PHE A 29 21.49 2.64 19.24
N SER A 30 22.42 2.59 18.27
CA SER A 30 22.09 2.47 16.84
C SER A 30 21.27 1.21 16.53
N LEU A 31 21.59 0.08 17.18
CA LEU A 31 20.86 -1.18 17.01
C LEU A 31 19.44 -1.10 17.61
N VAL A 32 19.30 -0.58 18.84
CA VAL A 32 17.99 -0.38 19.49
C VAL A 32 17.12 0.61 18.70
N TYR A 33 17.71 1.70 18.20
CA TYR A 33 17.02 2.66 17.33
C TYR A 33 16.57 2.00 16.02
N THR A 34 17.45 1.25 15.36
CA THR A 34 17.11 0.51 14.13
C THR A 34 15.98 -0.49 14.38
N VAL A 35 16.10 -1.35 15.40
CA VAL A 35 15.08 -2.39 15.70
C VAL A 35 13.73 -1.79 16.11
N SER A 36 13.69 -0.57 16.66
CA SER A 36 12.44 0.11 17.04
C SER A 36 11.84 1.04 15.98
N GLN A 37 12.58 1.40 14.92
CA GLN A 37 12.14 2.36 13.89
C GLN A 37 12.22 1.84 12.44
N LEU A 38 12.83 0.68 12.19
CA LEU A 38 12.95 0.09 10.84
C LEU A 38 11.61 -0.51 10.38
N GLY A 39 10.75 0.32 9.80
CA GLY A 39 9.56 -0.10 9.06
C GLY A 39 9.85 -0.42 7.60
N PHE A 40 9.04 -1.29 6.99
CA PHE A 40 9.03 -1.54 5.54
C PHE A 40 8.01 -0.62 4.86
N ARG A 41 8.35 -0.08 3.68
CA ARG A 41 7.45 0.77 2.87
C ARG A 41 7.11 0.06 1.56
N THR A 42 5.84 -0.29 1.40
CA THR A 42 5.28 -0.93 0.20
C THR A 42 4.66 0.07 -0.78
N SER A 43 4.29 1.26 -0.33
CA SER A 43 3.61 2.25 -1.18
C SER A 43 4.54 2.75 -2.30
N ARG A 44 4.07 2.65 -3.54
CA ARG A 44 4.75 3.22 -4.71
C ARG A 44 4.77 4.75 -4.68
N LEU A 45 3.89 5.38 -3.89
CA LEU A 45 3.84 6.84 -3.73
C LEU A 45 5.04 7.38 -2.93
N ASP A 46 5.60 6.58 -2.01
CA ASP A 46 6.81 6.94 -1.23
C ASP A 46 8.06 7.09 -2.14
N LEU A 47 7.99 6.69 -3.42
CA LEU A 47 9.05 6.86 -4.43
C LEU A 47 8.88 8.10 -5.32
N ILE A 48 7.78 8.86 -5.15
CA ILE A 48 7.43 10.02 -5.98
C ILE A 48 7.79 11.32 -5.25
N ASN A 49 8.27 12.33 -5.98
CA ASN A 49 8.54 13.65 -5.39
C ASN A 49 7.25 14.25 -4.77
N PRO A 50 7.21 14.60 -3.46
CA PRO A 50 6.05 15.24 -2.83
C PRO A 50 5.74 16.64 -3.38
N GLU A 51 6.71 17.32 -4.00
CA GLU A 51 6.52 18.63 -4.66
C GLU A 51 5.91 18.50 -6.07
N SER A 52 5.68 17.29 -6.58
CA SER A 52 5.03 17.07 -7.87
C SER A 52 3.53 17.38 -7.80
N SER A 53 3.06 18.29 -8.66
CA SER A 53 1.63 18.64 -8.77
C SER A 53 0.75 17.44 -9.08
N PHE A 54 1.22 16.48 -9.88
CA PHE A 54 0.50 15.22 -10.13
C PHE A 54 0.34 14.36 -8.87
N ASN A 55 1.35 14.34 -7.99
CA ASN A 55 1.29 13.61 -6.73
C ASN A 55 0.31 14.28 -5.75
N GLN A 56 0.32 15.62 -5.71
CA GLN A 56 -0.60 16.41 -4.88
C GLN A 56 -2.06 16.23 -5.30
N LEU A 57 -2.35 16.25 -6.61
CA LEU A 57 -3.69 15.94 -7.15
C LEU A 57 -4.13 14.49 -6.88
N TRP A 58 -3.19 13.53 -6.93
CA TRP A 58 -3.48 12.15 -6.55
C TRP A 58 -3.80 12.00 -5.06
N ILE A 59 -3.04 12.66 -4.18
CA ILE A 59 -3.27 12.70 -2.73
C ILE A 59 -4.61 13.37 -2.40
N GLU A 60 -5.00 14.42 -3.14
CA GLU A 60 -6.32 15.06 -3.00
C GLU A 60 -7.45 14.11 -3.46
N TYR A 61 -7.27 13.39 -4.56
CA TYR A 61 -8.22 12.40 -5.06
C TYR A 61 -8.46 11.26 -4.06
N ILE A 62 -7.41 10.58 -3.56
CA ILE A 62 -7.60 9.47 -2.60
C ILE A 62 -8.15 9.94 -1.25
N LYS A 63 -7.89 11.19 -0.86
CA LYS A 63 -8.47 11.79 0.35
C LYS A 63 -9.98 12.04 0.23
N GLU A 64 -10.47 12.39 -0.96
CA GLU A 64 -11.89 12.66 -1.20
C GLU A 64 -12.68 11.36 -1.50
N PHE A 65 -12.11 10.44 -2.29
CA PHE A 65 -12.82 9.26 -2.80
C PHE A 65 -12.45 7.94 -2.11
N GLY A 66 -11.31 7.86 -1.41
CA GLY A 66 -10.91 6.69 -0.62
C GLY A 66 -9.45 6.26 -0.81
N ASP A 67 -8.82 5.86 0.29
CA ASP A 67 -7.45 5.32 0.37
C ASP A 67 -7.49 3.79 0.53
N SER A 68 -8.28 3.11 -0.32
CA SER A 68 -8.49 1.65 -0.30
C SER A 68 -7.64 0.94 -1.37
N ASP A 69 -6.80 -0.01 -0.96
CA ASP A 69 -6.16 -0.97 -1.88
C ASP A 69 -7.17 -2.05 -2.28
N ASP A 70 -7.80 -1.90 -3.45
CA ASP A 70 -8.78 -2.86 -3.98
C ASP A 70 -8.12 -4.16 -4.47
N VAL A 71 -8.75 -5.30 -4.15
CA VAL A 71 -8.33 -6.64 -4.60
C VAL A 71 -9.36 -7.21 -5.59
N LEU A 72 -8.99 -7.27 -6.87
CA LEU A 72 -9.82 -7.88 -7.91
C LEU A 72 -9.62 -9.40 -7.96
N VAL A 73 -10.65 -10.16 -7.60
CA VAL A 73 -10.70 -11.63 -7.79
C VAL A 73 -11.30 -11.94 -9.17
N VAL A 74 -10.63 -12.79 -9.95
CA VAL A 74 -11.09 -13.25 -11.26
C VAL A 74 -11.23 -14.77 -11.22
N VAL A 75 -12.35 -15.29 -11.71
CA VAL A 75 -12.66 -16.73 -11.79
C VAL A 75 -12.78 -17.12 -13.25
N GLU A 76 -12.02 -18.13 -13.66
CA GLU A 76 -12.06 -18.74 -14.99
C GLU A 76 -12.72 -20.13 -14.91
N GLY A 77 -13.43 -20.53 -15.98
CA GLY A 77 -14.13 -21.80 -16.05
C GLY A 77 -14.81 -22.01 -17.40
N GLU A 78 -15.27 -23.24 -17.66
CA GLU A 78 -15.74 -23.69 -18.98
C GLU A 78 -16.96 -22.93 -19.52
N GLY A 79 -17.80 -22.38 -18.63
CA GLY A 79 -19.05 -21.72 -18.99
C GLY A 79 -19.62 -20.85 -17.86
N ARG A 80 -20.58 -19.98 -18.20
CA ARG A 80 -21.16 -18.99 -17.27
C ARG A 80 -21.89 -19.66 -16.12
N GLU A 81 -22.57 -20.75 -16.41
CA GLU A 81 -23.26 -21.67 -15.49
C GLU A 81 -22.34 -22.25 -14.40
N THR A 82 -21.04 -22.40 -14.68
CA THR A 82 -20.04 -22.86 -13.69
C THR A 82 -19.41 -21.69 -12.94
N VAL A 83 -19.11 -20.58 -13.62
CA VAL A 83 -18.40 -19.43 -13.05
C VAL A 83 -19.28 -18.58 -12.11
N VAL A 84 -20.56 -18.35 -12.45
CA VAL A 84 -21.45 -17.47 -11.67
C VAL A 84 -21.73 -18.00 -10.26
N PRO A 85 -22.04 -19.30 -10.03
CA PRO A 85 -22.19 -19.83 -8.67
C PRO A 85 -20.94 -19.68 -7.81
N VAL A 86 -19.76 -19.91 -8.39
CA VAL A 86 -18.47 -19.79 -7.70
C VAL A 86 -18.18 -18.34 -7.28
N LEU A 87 -18.47 -17.36 -8.14
CA LEU A 87 -18.37 -15.93 -7.78
C LEU A 87 -19.32 -15.55 -6.64
N GLY A 88 -20.54 -16.10 -6.63
CA GLY A 88 -21.50 -15.91 -5.54
C GLY A 88 -21.00 -16.51 -4.21
N GLU A 89 -20.50 -17.75 -4.24
CA GLU A 89 -19.95 -18.42 -3.05
C GLU A 89 -18.73 -17.67 -2.49
N ILE A 90 -17.77 -17.29 -3.34
CA ILE A 90 -16.61 -16.50 -2.94
C ILE A 90 -17.04 -15.16 -2.33
N SER A 91 -18.03 -14.47 -2.94
CA SER A 91 -18.54 -13.23 -2.37
C SER A 91 -19.20 -13.43 -1.00
N GLU A 92 -19.94 -14.50 -0.78
CA GLU A 92 -20.58 -14.75 0.51
C GLU A 92 -19.54 -15.11 1.58
N GLN A 93 -18.52 -15.91 1.23
CA GLN A 93 -17.41 -16.23 2.13
C GLN A 93 -16.62 -14.97 2.54
N ILE A 94 -16.26 -14.11 1.58
CA ILE A 94 -15.51 -12.87 1.84
C ILE A 94 -16.37 -11.85 2.63
N ALA A 95 -17.67 -11.73 2.32
CA ALA A 95 -18.58 -10.81 3.01
C ALA A 95 -18.88 -11.19 4.48
N ARG A 96 -18.59 -12.43 4.89
CA ARG A 96 -18.65 -12.87 6.30
C ARG A 96 -17.41 -12.45 7.12
N GLU A 97 -16.30 -12.13 6.46
CA GLU A 97 -15.03 -11.72 7.08
C GLU A 97 -14.90 -10.18 7.14
N ASP A 98 -15.91 -9.53 7.71
CA ASP A 98 -16.10 -8.07 7.79
C ASP A 98 -14.94 -7.32 8.47
N ARG A 99 -14.23 -8.01 9.37
CA ARG A 99 -12.99 -7.58 10.02
C ARG A 99 -11.85 -7.29 9.02
N TYR A 100 -11.80 -8.02 7.92
CA TYR A 100 -10.71 -7.97 6.94
C TYR A 100 -11.13 -7.30 5.64
N PHE A 101 -12.36 -7.55 5.18
CA PHE A 101 -12.88 -7.06 3.91
C PHE A 101 -14.06 -6.11 4.11
N ARG A 102 -14.08 -5.02 3.34
CA ARG A 102 -15.13 -3.99 3.36
C ARG A 102 -15.53 -3.66 1.93
N ALA A 103 -16.78 -3.23 1.72
CA ALA A 103 -17.34 -2.89 0.41
C ALA A 103 -17.24 -4.00 -0.67
N VAL A 104 -17.39 -5.26 -0.27
CA VAL A 104 -17.34 -6.44 -1.17
C VAL A 104 -18.39 -6.30 -2.28
N LEU A 105 -17.94 -6.25 -3.54
CA LEU A 105 -18.77 -6.08 -4.72
C LEU A 105 -18.60 -7.27 -5.67
N HIS A 106 -19.69 -8.01 -5.91
CA HIS A 106 -19.71 -9.14 -6.86
C HIS A 106 -20.81 -9.01 -7.93
N GLU A 107 -22.00 -8.54 -7.54
CA GLU A 107 -23.12 -8.24 -8.42
C GLU A 107 -23.60 -6.80 -8.19
N VAL A 108 -23.97 -6.12 -9.28
CA VAL A 108 -24.64 -4.82 -9.26
C VAL A 108 -26.10 -5.05 -9.60
N ASP A 109 -27.04 -4.56 -8.79
CA ASP A 109 -28.47 -4.61 -9.13
C ASP A 109 -28.80 -3.67 -10.30
N LEU A 110 -28.64 -4.21 -11.52
CA LEU A 110 -29.01 -3.52 -12.74
C LEU A 110 -30.52 -3.53 -13.01
N SER A 111 -31.39 -4.07 -12.13
CA SER A 111 -32.83 -4.19 -12.40
C SER A 111 -33.51 -2.85 -12.71
N ARG A 112 -33.09 -1.78 -12.02
CA ARG A 112 -33.56 -0.40 -12.23
C ARG A 112 -33.03 0.20 -13.55
N ILE A 113 -31.80 -0.14 -13.93
CA ILE A 113 -31.18 0.32 -15.19
C ILE A 113 -31.77 -0.43 -16.38
N ARG A 114 -32.09 -1.72 -16.22
CA ARG A 114 -32.69 -2.59 -17.25
C ARG A 114 -34.04 -2.07 -17.75
N GLN A 115 -34.84 -1.41 -16.90
CA GLN A 115 -36.07 -0.71 -17.32
C GLN A 115 -35.82 0.42 -18.34
N LYS A 116 -34.59 0.94 -18.38
CA LYS A 116 -34.10 1.96 -19.32
C LYS A 116 -33.05 1.41 -20.30
N GLY A 117 -32.90 0.08 -20.40
CA GLY A 117 -31.81 -0.56 -21.16
C GLY A 117 -31.71 -0.11 -22.62
N LEU A 118 -32.85 0.15 -23.28
CA LEU A 118 -32.90 0.64 -24.66
C LEU A 118 -32.30 2.04 -24.85
N HIS A 119 -32.16 2.85 -23.79
CA HIS A 119 -31.48 4.15 -23.84
C HIS A 119 -29.94 4.04 -23.87
N TYR A 120 -29.39 2.83 -23.71
CA TYR A 120 -27.95 2.55 -23.79
C TYR A 120 -27.54 1.93 -25.15
N LEU A 121 -28.50 1.72 -26.06
CA LEU A 121 -28.26 1.30 -27.44
C LEU A 121 -28.20 2.52 -28.36
N GLU A 122 -27.45 2.44 -29.46
CA GLU A 122 -27.53 3.45 -30.51
C GLU A 122 -28.85 3.29 -31.29
N THR A 123 -29.37 4.39 -31.84
CA THR A 123 -30.66 4.39 -32.57
C THR A 123 -30.72 3.42 -33.76
N LYS A 124 -29.56 3.04 -34.31
CA LYS A 124 -29.42 2.05 -35.39
C LYS A 124 -29.73 0.61 -34.94
N ASP A 125 -29.57 0.30 -33.66
CA ASP A 125 -29.72 -1.02 -33.04
C ASP A 125 -31.12 -1.19 -32.40
N LEU A 126 -32.02 -0.22 -32.63
CA LEU A 126 -33.40 -0.18 -32.15
C LEU A 126 -34.45 -0.42 -33.27
N ALA A 127 -34.01 -0.81 -34.47
CA ALA A 127 -34.78 -0.89 -35.71
C ALA A 127 -35.08 -2.33 -36.15
#